data_AF-A0A183D898-F1
#
_entry.id   AF-A0A183D898-F1
#
_cell.length_a   1.000
_cell.length_b   1.000
_cell.length_c   1.000
_cell.angle_alpha   90.00
_cell.angle_beta   90.00
_cell.angle_gamma   90.00
#
_symmetry.space_group_name_H-M   'P 1'
#
loop_
_entity.id
_entity.type
_entity.pdbx_description
1 polymer ?
#
loop_
_entity_poly.entity_id
_entity_poly.type
_entity_poly.pdbx_seq_one_letter_code
_entity_poly.pdbx_strand_id
1 'polypeptide(L)'
;MIGAGIYVLTGSVVRNIAGPSIVISFAMAGLASLLSALCYAEFGARFPKAGSAYTYAYIGVGELWAFIIGWNIILEHMLGAAAVARSWSGYLTSIFGNSIRNSSFVSIGHFD
;
A
#
# COMPACT_ATOMS: atom_id res chain seq x y z
N MET A 1 9.13 -4.88 3.32
CA MET A 1 8.86 -4.29 1.99
C MET A 1 9.15 -2.80 2.06
N ILE A 2 9.95 -2.27 1.14
CA ILE A 2 10.17 -0.81 1.00
C ILE A 2 9.30 -0.34 -0.16
N GLY A 3 8.42 0.62 0.09
CA GLY A 3 7.49 1.15 -0.90
C GLY A 3 7.50 2.67 -0.94
N ALA A 4 6.96 3.24 -2.03
CA ALA A 4 6.88 4.69 -2.23
C ALA A 4 6.17 5.45 -1.09
N GLY A 5 5.27 4.77 -0.36
CA GLY A 5 4.55 5.35 0.77
C GLY A 5 5.47 5.87 1.89
N ILE A 6 6.61 5.22 2.16
CA ILE A 6 7.50 5.68 3.24
C ILE A 6 8.19 7.01 2.90
N TYR A 7 8.38 7.30 1.61
CA TYR A 7 9.03 8.53 1.17
C TYR A 7 8.05 9.69 1.02
N VAL A 8 6.83 9.42 0.57
CA VAL A 8 5.85 10.47 0.27
C VAL A 8 4.87 10.72 1.42
N LEU A 9 4.35 9.66 2.05
CA LEU A 9 3.32 9.80 3.09
C LEU A 9 3.91 10.14 4.45
N THR A 10 5.10 9.63 4.79
CA THR A 10 5.71 9.83 6.11
C THR A 10 5.87 11.32 6.44
N GLY A 11 6.35 12.14 5.50
CA GLY A 11 6.49 13.58 5.71
C GLY A 11 5.15 14.30 5.98
N SER A 12 4.08 13.89 5.29
CA SER A 12 2.74 14.44 5.50
C SER A 12 2.15 14.02 6.86
N VAL A 13 2.35 12.76 7.26
CA VAL A 13 1.87 12.22 8.54
C VAL A 13 2.61 12.84 9.72
N VAL A 14 3.93 13.05 9.61
CA VAL A 14 4.70 13.79 10.63
C VAL A 14 4.14 15.20 10.79
N ARG A 15 3.89 15.90 9.69
CA ARG A 15 3.45 17.30 9.73
C ARG A 15 2.03 17.48 10.27
N ASN A 16 1.09 16.62 9.90
CA ASN A 16 -0.34 16.83 10.16
C ASN A 16 -0.93 15.98 11.29
N ILE A 17 -0.29 14.86 11.67
CA ILE A 17 -0.91 13.86 12.55
C ILE A 17 -0.04 13.57 13.78
N ALA A 18 1.17 13.05 13.57
CA ALA A 18 1.93 12.40 14.63
C ALA A 18 3.07 13.25 15.21
N GLY A 19 3.56 14.27 14.50
CA GLY A 19 4.70 15.07 14.95
C GLY A 19 5.95 14.21 15.25
N PRO A 20 6.80 14.58 16.22
CA PRO A 20 8.00 13.83 16.58
C PRO A 20 7.70 12.43 17.16
N SER A 21 6.48 12.16 17.62
CA SER A 21 6.06 10.84 18.12
C SER A 21 5.80 9.78 17.04
N ILE A 22 6.05 10.08 15.76
CA ILE A 22 5.86 9.12 14.67
C ILE A 22 6.67 7.82 14.85
N VAL A 23 7.83 7.89 15.51
CA VAL A 23 8.70 6.73 15.77
C VAL A 23 7.96 5.67 16.59
N ILE A 24 7.16 6.08 17.57
CA ILE A 24 6.38 5.17 18.43
C ILE A 24 5.27 4.50 17.61
N SER A 25 4.64 5.24 16.69
CA SER A 25 3.65 4.69 15.77
C SER A 25 4.26 3.64 14.83
N PHE A 26 5.45 3.90 14.28
CA PHE A 26 6.15 2.92 13.45
C PHE A 26 6.62 1.70 14.25
N ALA A 27 7.04 1.88 15.50
CA ALA A 27 7.42 0.77 16.37
C ALA A 27 6.24 -0.18 16.63
N MET A 28 5.06 0.38 16.96
CA MET A 28 3.83 -0.41 17.14
C MET A 28 3.38 -1.11 15.85
N ALA A 29 3.40 -0.40 14.72
CA ALA A 29 3.07 -0.98 13.43
C ALA A 29 4.04 -2.12 13.04
N GLY A 30 5.34 -1.93 13.32
CA GLY A 30 6.37 -2.94 13.12
C GLY A 30 6.14 -4.19 13.97
N LEU A 31 5.80 -4.02 15.25
CA LEU A 31 5.50 -5.13 16.14
C LEU A 31 4.26 -5.93 15.67
N ALA A 32 3.19 -5.23 15.28
CA ALA A 32 1.99 -5.86 14.73
C ALA A 32 2.28 -6.64 13.43
N SER A 33 3.08 -6.06 12.54
CA SER A 33 3.51 -6.74 11.30
C SER A 33 4.39 -7.96 11.58
N LEU A 34 5.25 -7.89 12.60
CA LEU A 34 6.07 -9.02 13.05
C LEU A 34 5.20 -10.19 13.52
N LEU A 35 4.23 -9.94 14.41
CA LEU A 35 3.32 -10.99 14.87
C LEU A 35 2.55 -11.63 13.70
N SER A 36 2.06 -10.81 12.76
CA SER A 36 1.40 -11.32 11.56
C SER A 36 2.33 -12.17 10.68
N ALA A 37 3.58 -11.72 10.50
CA ALA A 37 4.59 -12.47 9.76
C ALA A 37 4.94 -13.82 10.42
N LEU A 38 5.03 -13.87 11.76
CA LEU A 38 5.23 -15.13 12.49
C LEU A 38 4.06 -16.10 12.26
N CYS A 39 2.81 -15.61 12.32
CA CYS A 39 1.63 -16.42 12.03
C CYS A 39 1.67 -16.98 10.61
N TYR A 40 1.97 -16.14 9.61
CA TYR A 40 2.12 -16.58 8.23
C TYR A 40 3.29 -17.55 8.03
N ALA A 41 4.40 -17.38 8.76
CA ALA A 41 5.54 -18.28 8.71
C ALA A 41 5.17 -19.68 9.25
N GLU A 42 4.37 -19.75 10.32
CA GLU A 42 3.86 -21.03 10.83
C GLU A 42 2.94 -21.73 9.82
N PHE A 43 2.05 -20.98 9.16
CA PHE A 43 1.22 -21.52 8.08
C PHE A 43 2.06 -22.01 6.89
N GLY A 44 3.10 -21.27 6.50
CA GLY A 44 4.02 -21.68 5.44
C GLY A 44 4.83 -22.94 5.79
N ALA A 45 5.21 -23.12 7.05
CA ALA A 45 5.91 -24.32 7.53
C ALA A 45 4.99 -25.55 7.59
N ARG A 46 3.71 -25.37 7.91
CA ARG A 46 2.72 -26.47 7.98
C ARG A 46 2.24 -26.94 6.60
N PHE A 47 2.21 -26.06 5.61
CA PHE A 47 1.64 -26.37 4.29
C PHE A 47 2.68 -26.14 3.17
N PRO A 48 3.45 -27.18 2.77
CA PRO A 48 4.47 -27.08 1.73
C PRO A 48 3.85 -27.15 0.32
N LYS A 49 2.83 -26.33 0.06
CA LYS A 49 2.28 -26.10 -1.28
C LYS A 49 2.42 -24.63 -1.62
N ALA A 50 2.88 -24.34 -2.83
CA ALA A 50 2.95 -22.98 -3.34
C ALA A 50 1.54 -22.38 -3.37
N GLY A 51 1.24 -21.48 -2.44
CA GLY A 51 -0.07 -20.87 -2.27
C GLY A 51 0.04 -19.49 -1.63
N SER A 52 -0.80 -18.56 -2.10
CA SER A 52 -0.95 -17.22 -1.49
C SER A 52 -1.94 -17.28 -0.32
N ALA A 53 -2.21 -16.17 0.36
CA ALA A 53 -3.15 -16.07 1.49
C ALA A 53 -4.54 -16.70 1.20
N TYR A 54 -4.98 -16.70 -0.06
CA TYR A 54 -6.17 -17.42 -0.54
C TYR A 54 -6.10 -18.94 -0.28
N THR A 55 -4.98 -19.58 -0.60
CA THR A 55 -4.79 -21.02 -0.46
C THR A 55 -4.78 -21.41 1.02
N TYR A 56 -4.14 -20.61 1.88
CA TYR A 56 -4.15 -20.85 3.33
C TYR A 56 -5.54 -20.69 3.94
N ALA A 57 -6.32 -19.70 3.50
CA ALA A 57 -7.70 -19.51 3.93
C ALA A 57 -8.64 -20.64 3.46
N TYR A 58 -8.43 -21.14 2.24
CA TYR A 58 -9.20 -22.27 1.70
C TYR A 58 -9.00 -23.54 2.51
N ILE A 59 -7.75 -23.84 2.90
CA ILE A 59 -7.41 -25.04 3.66
C ILE A 59 -7.86 -24.92 5.12
N GLY A 60 -7.81 -23.71 5.72
CA GLY A 60 -8.08 -23.51 7.15
C GLY A 60 -9.54 -23.22 7.51
N VAL A 61 -10.26 -22.43 6.70
CA VAL A 61 -11.52 -21.77 7.12
C VAL A 61 -12.68 -22.05 6.15
N GLY A 62 -12.40 -22.54 4.95
CA GLY A 62 -13.40 -22.94 3.95
C GLY A 62 -13.59 -21.94 2.81
N GLU A 63 -14.42 -22.34 1.84
CA GLU A 63 -14.50 -21.71 0.51
C GLU A 63 -15.04 -20.28 0.52
N LEU A 64 -16.03 -19.97 1.37
CA LEU A 64 -16.63 -18.63 1.44
C LEU A 64 -15.61 -17.57 1.92
N TRP A 65 -14.82 -17.91 2.95
CA TRP A 65 -13.82 -17.01 3.50
C TRP A 65 -12.63 -16.84 2.56
N ALA A 66 -12.23 -17.93 1.89
CA ALA A 66 -11.22 -17.86 0.83
C ALA A 66 -11.67 -16.93 -0.31
N PHE A 67 -12.92 -17.01 -0.75
CA PHE A 67 -13.47 -16.15 -1.80
C PHE A 67 -13.41 -14.66 -1.43
N ILE A 68 -13.83 -14.30 -0.22
CA ILE A 68 -13.80 -12.91 0.28
C ILE A 68 -12.35 -12.38 0.34
N ILE A 69 -11.42 -13.21 0.82
CA ILE A 69 -9.99 -12.86 0.90
C ILE A 69 -9.39 -12.70 -0.51
N GLY A 70 -9.76 -13.59 -1.45
CA GLY A 70 -9.33 -13.48 -2.85
C GLY A 70 -9.73 -12.16 -3.49
N TRP A 71 -10.98 -11.73 -3.28
CA TRP A 71 -11.44 -10.42 -3.76
C TRP A 71 -10.73 -9.25 -3.08
N ASN A 72 -10.45 -9.35 -1.77
CA ASN A 72 -9.67 -8.35 -1.06
C ASN A 72 -8.26 -8.20 -1.61
N ILE A 73 -7.57 -9.31 -1.89
CA ILE A 73 -6.19 -9.29 -2.44
C ILE A 73 -6.16 -8.58 -3.79
N ILE A 74 -7.14 -8.81 -4.66
CA ILE A 74 -7.23 -8.13 -5.97
C ILE A 74 -7.39 -6.62 -5.77
N LEU A 75 -8.32 -6.21 -4.91
CA LEU A 75 -8.56 -4.79 -4.61
C LEU A 75 -7.32 -4.13 -3.98
N GLU A 76 -6.65 -4.83 -3.06
CA GLU A 76 -5.42 -4.37 -2.42
C GLU A 76 -4.31 -4.15 -3.46
N HIS A 77 -4.12 -5.07 -4.41
CA HIS A 77 -3.14 -4.92 -5.48
C HIS A 77 -3.48 -3.74 -6.40
N MET A 78 -4.76 -3.53 -6.74
CA MET A 78 -5.19 -2.38 -7.54
C MET A 78 -4.95 -1.05 -6.82
N LEU A 79 -5.30 -0.97 -5.53
CA LEU A 79 -5.07 0.21 -4.70
C LEU A 79 -3.56 0.48 -4.53
N GLY A 80 -2.76 -0.56 -4.33
CA GLY A 80 -1.31 -0.47 -4.26
C GLY A 80 -0.71 0.09 -5.55
N ALA A 81 -1.11 -0.45 -6.70
CA ALA A 81 -0.66 0.03 -8.01
C ALA A 81 -1.07 1.50 -8.25
N ALA A 82 -2.32 1.86 -7.92
CA ALA A 82 -2.82 3.23 -8.05
C ALA A 82 -2.06 4.20 -7.12
N ALA A 83 -1.76 3.80 -5.88
CA ALA A 83 -0.99 4.61 -4.94
C ALA A 83 0.44 4.84 -5.43
N VAL A 84 1.10 3.81 -5.98
CA VAL A 84 2.43 3.92 -6.57
C VAL A 84 2.39 4.85 -7.79
N ALA A 85 1.42 4.68 -8.70
CA ALA A 85 1.25 5.58 -9.85
C ALA A 85 1.08 7.05 -9.41
N ARG A 86 0.24 7.31 -8.40
CA ARG A 86 0.06 8.66 -7.84
C ARG A 86 1.34 9.23 -7.25
N SER A 87 2.12 8.42 -6.54
CA SER A 87 3.40 8.84 -5.97
C SER A 87 4.39 9.25 -7.06
N TRP A 88 4.47 8.47 -8.15
CA TRP A 88 5.34 8.76 -9.29
C TRP A 88 4.90 10.01 -10.05
N SER A 89 3.59 10.20 -10.28
CA SER A 89 3.06 11.42 -10.89
C SER A 89 3.38 12.68 -10.06
N GLY A 90 3.34 12.58 -8.73
CA GLY A 90 3.75 13.64 -7.83
C GLY A 90 5.23 13.99 -7.98
N TYR A 91 6.10 12.97 -7.97
CA TYR A 91 7.54 13.15 -8.17
C TYR A 91 7.85 13.75 -9.55
N LEU A 92 7.27 13.23 -10.63
CA LEU A 92 7.48 13.77 -11.98
C LEU A 92 7.04 15.22 -12.09
N THR A 93 5.87 15.58 -11.54
CA THR A 93 5.39 16.98 -11.54
C THR A 93 6.36 17.91 -10.80
N SER A 94 6.97 17.44 -9.72
CA SER A 94 7.97 18.21 -8.97
C SER A 94 9.29 18.40 -9.74
N ILE A 95 9.75 17.37 -10.46
CA ILE A 95 11.00 17.40 -11.25
C ILE A 95 10.84 18.28 -12.49
N PHE A 96 9.70 18.18 -13.18
CA PHE A 96 9.40 19.01 -14.36
C PHE A 96 8.86 20.42 -14.00
N GLY A 97 9.01 20.85 -12.75
CA GLY A 97 8.83 22.24 -12.34
C GLY A 97 7.46 22.83 -12.71
N ASN A 98 6.36 22.10 -12.47
CA ASN A 98 5.01 22.58 -12.80
C ASN A 98 4.73 22.81 -14.32
N SER A 99 5.66 22.52 -15.23
CA SER A 99 5.47 22.73 -16.68
C SER A 99 4.33 21.90 -17.26
N ILE A 100 4.10 20.70 -16.72
CA ILE A 100 2.99 19.81 -17.11
C ILE A 100 1.65 20.33 -16.58
N ARG A 101 1.64 21.00 -15.41
CA ARG A 101 0.45 21.71 -14.93
C ARG A 101 0.12 22.86 -15.86
N ASN A 102 1.11 23.61 -16.33
CA ASN A 102 0.88 24.71 -17.27
C ASN A 102 0.33 24.21 -18.63
N SER A 103 0.80 23.09 -19.16
CA SER A 103 0.26 22.52 -20.41
C SER A 103 -1.13 21.89 -20.25
N SER A 104 -1.46 21.35 -19.06
CA SER A 104 -2.83 20.91 -18.76
C SER A 104 -3.78 22.07 -18.49
N PHE A 105 -3.36 23.16 -17.84
CA PHE A 105 -4.14 24.40 -17.73
C PHE A 105 -4.34 25.10 -19.10
N VAL A 106 -3.36 25.05 -20.01
CA VAL A 106 -3.51 25.58 -21.38
C VAL A 106 -4.39 24.68 -22.27
N SER A 107 -4.39 23.37 -22.08
CA SER A 107 -5.23 22.45 -22.86
C SER A 107 -6.66 22.28 -22.33
N ILE A 108 -6.91 22.57 -21.04
CA ILE A 108 -8.22 22.43 -20.38
C ILE A 108 -8.86 23.80 -20.11
N GLY A 109 -8.06 24.88 -20.07
CA GLY A 109 -8.50 26.25 -19.87
C GLY A 109 -8.98 26.93 -21.15
N HIS A 110 -10.07 26.44 -21.72
CA HIS A 110 -10.97 27.27 -22.54
C HIS A 110 -12.36 26.63 -22.69
N PHE A 111 -13.03 26.38 -21.57
CA PHE A 111 -14.47 26.20 -21.57
C PHE A 111 -15.01 27.00 -20.37
N ASP A 112 -15.51 28.20 -20.68
CA ASP A 112 -16.49 28.93 -19.86
C ASP A 112 -17.70 28.03 -19.53
#